data_AF-A0A699YCS2-F1
#
_entry.id   AF-A0A699YCS2-F1
#
_cell.length_a   1.000
_cell.length_b   1.000
_cell.length_c   1.000
_cell.angle_alpha   90.00
_cell.angle_beta   90.00
_cell.angle_gamma   90.00
#
_symmetry.space_group_name_H-M   'P 1'
#
loop_
_entity.id
_entity.type
_entity.pdbx_description
1 polymer ?
#
loop_
_entity_poly.entity_id
_entity_poly.type
_entity_poly.pdbx_seq_one_letter_code
_entity_poly.pdbx_strand_id
1 'polypeptide(L)'
;MDEQNVHQFYGISPAIDLLELCNLDDSADSNEPVRILQVASYDCRHTLYTMCRLNRHSAALGNRPVHLYVYEEEAEVLARHLVLWSVMLDAALPARERVEVLLELHGNALLRERTADYL
;
A
#
# COMPACT_ATOMS: atom_id res chain seq x y z
N MET A 1 -4.98 -1.27 -24.90
CA MET A 1 -5.97 -1.33 -23.81
C MET A 1 -5.76 -2.71 -23.20
N ASP A 2 -5.37 -2.79 -21.93
CA ASP A 2 -5.22 -4.10 -21.29
C ASP A 2 -6.58 -4.81 -21.26
N GLU A 3 -6.60 -6.14 -21.26
CA GLU A 3 -7.86 -6.93 -21.27
C GLU A 3 -8.79 -6.60 -20.09
N GLN A 4 -8.28 -5.89 -19.09
CA GLN A 4 -8.96 -5.56 -17.85
C GLN A 4 -9.56 -4.15 -17.85
N ASN A 5 -9.34 -3.33 -18.91
CA ASN A 5 -9.77 -1.93 -18.97
C ASN A 5 -9.41 -1.12 -17.72
N VAL A 6 -8.29 -1.44 -17.08
CA VAL A 6 -7.86 -0.74 -15.87
C VAL A 6 -7.04 0.43 -16.33
N HIS A 7 -7.61 1.64 -16.25
CA HIS A 7 -6.81 2.83 -16.36
C HIS A 7 -5.78 2.81 -15.23
N GLN A 8 -4.52 2.56 -15.59
CA GLN A 8 -3.37 2.55 -14.68
C GLN A 8 -3.07 3.98 -14.26
N PHE A 9 -3.93 4.53 -13.39
CA PHE A 9 -3.67 5.79 -12.76
C PHE A 9 -2.62 5.55 -11.68
N TYR A 10 -1.44 6.13 -11.89
CA TYR A 10 -0.37 6.24 -10.89
C TYR A 10 0.49 4.98 -10.61
N GLY A 11 0.63 4.08 -11.59
CA GLY A 11 1.78 3.17 -11.61
C GLY A 11 1.80 2.13 -12.73
N ILE A 12 2.73 1.16 -12.65
CA ILE A 12 3.08 0.28 -13.78
C ILE A 12 2.24 -1.01 -13.88
N SER A 13 1.45 -1.32 -12.84
CA SER A 13 0.58 -2.50 -12.79
C SER A 13 -0.59 -2.28 -11.83
N PRO A 14 -1.67 -3.09 -11.93
CA PRO A 14 -2.74 -3.07 -10.94
C PRO A 14 -2.21 -3.34 -9.52
N ALA A 15 -2.85 -2.74 -8.51
CA ALA A 15 -2.61 -3.10 -7.12
C ALA A 15 -3.07 -4.56 -6.87
N ILE A 16 -2.27 -5.28 -6.09
CA ILE A 16 -2.48 -6.71 -5.76
C ILE A 16 -2.52 -6.82 -4.24
N ASP A 17 -3.47 -7.61 -3.73
CA ASP A 17 -3.57 -7.96 -2.32
C ASP A 17 -2.55 -9.08 -2.06
N LEU A 18 -1.43 -8.74 -1.41
CA LEU A 18 -0.29 -9.65 -1.27
C LEU A 18 -0.63 -10.89 -0.43
N LEU A 19 -1.67 -10.82 0.39
CA LEU A 19 -2.15 -11.97 1.16
C LEU A 19 -2.89 -12.99 0.30
N GLU A 20 -3.46 -12.60 -0.84
CA GLU A 20 -4.06 -13.54 -1.81
C GLU A 20 -2.98 -14.42 -2.49
N LEU A 21 -1.72 -13.97 -2.48
CA LEU A 21 -0.58 -14.73 -2.99
C LEU A 21 0.03 -15.66 -1.94
N CYS A 22 -0.41 -15.57 -0.68
CA CYS A 22 0.09 -16.38 0.41
C CYS A 22 -0.76 -17.65 0.56
N ASN A 23 -0.12 -18.82 0.66
CA ASN A 23 -0.81 -20.07 1.02
C ASN A 23 -1.07 -20.09 2.54
N LEU A 24 -2.14 -19.41 2.97
CA LEU A 24 -2.47 -19.29 4.40
C LEU A 24 -2.99 -20.60 5.00
N ASP A 25 -3.57 -21.49 4.20
CA ASP A 25 -4.20 -22.74 4.64
C ASP A 25 -3.19 -23.79 5.16
N ASP A 26 -1.96 -23.79 4.65
CA ASP A 26 -0.93 -24.78 5.02
C ASP A 26 -0.37 -24.59 6.45
N SER A 27 -0.77 -23.50 7.12
CA SER A 27 -0.17 -23.06 8.39
C SER A 27 -1.19 -22.61 9.42
N ALA A 28 -2.44 -23.10 9.33
CA ALA A 28 -3.55 -22.73 10.21
C ALA A 28 -3.30 -22.94 11.72
N ASP A 29 -2.41 -23.88 12.08
CA ASP A 29 -2.01 -24.16 13.48
C ASP A 29 -0.72 -23.43 13.92
N SER A 30 -0.13 -22.62 13.04
CA SER A 30 1.10 -21.89 13.33
C SER A 30 0.80 -20.51 13.91
N ASN A 31 1.37 -20.20 15.08
CA ASN A 31 1.40 -18.82 15.62
C ASN A 31 2.48 -17.95 14.95
N GLU A 32 3.18 -18.45 13.93
CA GLU A 32 4.22 -17.68 13.26
C GLU A 32 3.64 -16.57 12.37
N PRO A 33 4.26 -15.37 12.38
CA PRO A 33 3.80 -14.27 11.55
C PRO A 33 3.95 -14.58 10.06
N VAL A 34 2.97 -14.14 9.29
CA VAL A 34 3.06 -14.08 7.82
C VAL A 34 3.99 -12.92 7.48
N ARG A 35 5.12 -13.20 6.81
CA ARG A 35 6.13 -12.20 6.45
C ARG A 35 6.11 -12.01 4.94
N ILE A 36 5.89 -10.78 4.50
CA ILE A 36 5.83 -10.42 3.09
C ILE A 36 6.90 -9.37 2.82
N LEU A 37 7.75 -9.61 1.84
CA LEU A 37 8.78 -8.67 1.39
C LEU A 37 8.43 -8.14 0.00
N GLN A 38 8.33 -6.82 -0.11
CA GLN A 38 8.25 -6.09 -1.37
C GLN A 38 9.64 -5.58 -1.73
N VAL A 39 10.11 -5.91 -2.93
CA VAL A 39 11.42 -5.49 -3.43
C VAL A 39 11.21 -4.57 -4.61
N ALA A 40 11.72 -3.34 -4.50
CA ALA A 40 11.62 -2.30 -5.52
C ALA A 40 10.18 -2.16 -6.06
N SER A 41 9.24 -1.93 -5.15
CA SER A 41 7.82 -1.76 -5.51
C SER A 41 7.52 -0.40 -6.12
N TYR A 42 8.42 0.58 -5.98
CA TYR A 42 8.35 1.97 -6.46
C TYR A 42 7.21 2.82 -5.88
N ASP A 43 6.12 2.21 -5.45
CA ASP A 43 5.01 2.86 -4.78
C ASP A 43 4.37 1.93 -3.74
N CYS A 44 3.56 2.54 -2.87
CA CYS A 44 2.98 1.87 -1.71
C CYS A 44 1.62 1.21 -1.98
N ARG A 45 1.15 1.13 -3.25
CA ARG A 45 -0.22 0.69 -3.56
C ARG A 45 -0.51 -0.73 -3.09
N HIS A 46 0.44 -1.64 -3.27
CA HIS A 46 0.30 -3.05 -2.87
C HIS A 46 0.21 -3.16 -1.34
N THR A 47 1.04 -2.41 -0.62
CA THR A 47 1.04 -2.34 0.84
C THR A 47 -0.31 -1.83 1.36
N LEU A 48 -0.75 -0.66 0.88
CA LEU A 48 -2.01 -0.05 1.30
C LEU A 48 -3.22 -0.91 0.95
N TYR A 49 -3.25 -1.47 -0.26
CA TYR A 49 -4.34 -2.32 -0.70
C TYR A 49 -4.45 -3.60 0.13
N THR A 50 -3.31 -4.23 0.45
CA THR A 50 -3.23 -5.40 1.35
C THR A 50 -3.71 -5.02 2.76
N MET A 51 -3.24 -3.91 3.32
CA MET A 51 -3.64 -3.43 4.66
C MET A 51 -5.14 -3.18 4.75
N CYS A 52 -5.72 -2.48 3.78
CA CYS A 52 -7.16 -2.20 3.73
C CYS A 52 -8.02 -3.47 3.61
N ARG A 53 -7.43 -4.57 3.13
CA ARG A 53 -8.11 -5.87 2.95
C ARG A 53 -7.82 -6.89 4.03
N LEU A 54 -6.99 -6.57 5.03
CA LEU A 54 -6.61 -7.48 6.12
C LEU A 54 -7.79 -8.23 6.75
N ASN A 55 -8.90 -7.53 7.00
CA ASN A 55 -10.10 -8.13 7.60
C ASN A 55 -10.70 -9.27 6.77
N ARG A 56 -10.53 -9.27 5.45
CA ARG A 56 -11.00 -10.35 4.56
C ARG A 56 -10.27 -11.67 4.79
N HIS A 57 -9.06 -11.58 5.34
CA HIS A 57 -8.18 -12.72 5.62
C HIS A 57 -8.22 -13.14 7.09
N SER A 58 -9.07 -12.52 7.93
CA SER A 58 -9.14 -12.77 9.37
C SER A 58 -9.36 -14.24 9.73
N ALA A 59 -10.22 -14.95 8.99
CA ALA A 59 -10.47 -16.37 9.21
C ALA A 59 -9.22 -17.25 8.93
N ALA A 60 -8.49 -16.93 7.85
CA ALA A 60 -7.29 -17.69 7.46
C ALA A 60 -6.05 -17.31 8.29
N LEU A 61 -5.97 -16.05 8.75
CA LEU A 61 -4.88 -15.56 9.59
C LEU A 61 -5.04 -15.97 11.06
N GLY A 62 -6.28 -16.12 11.56
CA GLY A 62 -6.53 -16.31 12.98
C GLY A 62 -5.90 -15.18 13.80
N ASN A 63 -4.97 -15.53 14.70
CA ASN A 63 -4.22 -14.57 15.53
C ASN A 63 -2.82 -14.24 15.00
N ARG A 64 -2.47 -14.72 13.80
CA ARG A 64 -1.13 -14.55 13.24
C ARG A 64 -0.89 -13.08 12.88
N PRO A 65 0.21 -12.46 13.33
CA PRO A 65 0.57 -11.14 12.87
C PRO A 65 0.99 -11.17 11.40
N VAL A 66 0.73 -10.07 10.68
CA VAL A 66 1.24 -9.85 9.33
C VAL A 66 2.36 -8.82 9.41
N HIS A 67 3.56 -9.20 8.96
CA HIS A 67 4.71 -8.31 8.88
C HIS A 67 4.97 -7.97 7.41
N LEU A 68 4.78 -6.71 7.05
CA LEU A 68 5.08 -6.18 5.73
C LEU A 68 6.46 -5.51 5.77
N TYR A 69 7.35 -5.95 4.89
CA TYR A 69 8.67 -5.38 4.69
C TYR A 69 8.75 -4.76 3.30
N VAL A 70 9.33 -3.58 3.20
CA VAL A 70 9.55 -2.89 1.92
C VAL A 70 11.01 -2.55 1.79
N TYR A 71 11.59 -2.96 0.67
CA TYR A 71 12.91 -2.59 0.21
C TYR A 71 12.75 -1.75 -1.05
N GLU A 72 13.38 -0.58 -1.08
CA GLU A 72 13.54 0.25 -2.26
C GLU A 72 15.03 0.54 -2.44
N GLU A 73 15.48 0.63 -3.69
CA GLU A 73 16.87 0.99 -4.00
C GLU A 73 17.17 2.45 -3.65
N GLU A 74 16.22 3.33 -3.97
CA GLU A 74 16.34 4.77 -3.77
C GLU A 74 15.64 5.21 -2.47
N ALA A 75 16.34 5.98 -1.64
CA ALA A 75 15.85 6.41 -0.33
C ALA A 75 14.63 7.35 -0.46
N GLU A 76 14.58 8.16 -1.51
CA GLU A 76 13.48 9.08 -1.81
C GLU A 76 12.17 8.33 -2.07
N VAL A 77 12.26 7.16 -2.70
CA VAL A 77 11.10 6.30 -2.94
C VAL A 77 10.60 5.73 -1.63
N LEU A 78 11.48 5.18 -0.80
CA LEU A 78 11.10 4.70 0.54
C LEU A 78 10.51 5.83 1.41
N ALA A 79 11.10 7.03 1.36
CA ALA A 79 10.59 8.20 2.07
C ALA A 79 9.18 8.58 1.60
N ARG A 80 8.91 8.51 0.29
CA ARG A 80 7.56 8.73 -0.26
C ARG A 80 6.56 7.70 0.28
N HIS A 81 6.93 6.44 0.41
CA HIS A 81 6.06 5.43 1.04
C HIS A 81 5.73 5.81 2.48
N LEU A 82 6.74 6.16 3.27
CA LEU A 82 6.58 6.53 4.68
C LEU A 82 5.64 7.73 4.86
N VAL A 83 5.75 8.77 4.03
CA VAL A 83 4.84 9.93 4.06
C VAL A 83 3.41 9.53 3.72
N LEU A 84 3.20 8.71 2.68
CA LEU A 84 1.85 8.27 2.31
C LEU A 84 1.24 7.35 3.39
N TRP A 85 2.05 6.49 4.01
CA TRP A 85 1.62 5.67 5.14
C TRP A 85 1.29 6.50 6.38
N SER A 86 2.10 7.53 6.70
CA SER A 86 1.84 8.36 7.88
C SER A 86 0.50 9.05 7.79
N VAL A 87 0.10 9.51 6.60
CA VAL A 87 -1.22 10.11 6.35
C VAL A 87 -2.33 9.08 6.51
N MET A 88 -2.18 7.88 5.92
CA MET A 88 -3.20 6.82 6.03
C MET A 88 -3.38 6.29 7.44
N LEU A 89 -2.34 6.32 8.25
CA LEU A 89 -2.32 5.85 9.63
C LEU A 89 -2.57 6.96 10.65
N ASP A 90 -2.82 8.19 10.21
CA ASP A 90 -3.09 9.31 11.11
C ASP A 90 -4.46 9.18 11.78
N ALA A 91 -4.47 8.66 13.01
CA ALA A 91 -5.69 8.50 13.79
C ALA A 91 -6.36 9.84 14.19
N ALA A 92 -5.69 10.98 14.04
CA ALA A 92 -6.28 12.29 14.30
C ALA A 92 -7.26 12.72 13.19
N LEU A 93 -7.07 12.23 11.96
CA LEU A 93 -7.91 12.55 10.81
C LEU A 93 -9.04 11.54 10.63
N PRO A 94 -10.27 11.97 10.29
CA PRO A 94 -11.33 11.09 9.84
C PRO A 94 -10.92 10.28 8.60
N ALA A 95 -11.48 9.08 8.43
CA ALA A 95 -11.10 8.16 7.35
C ALA A 95 -11.22 8.79 5.94
N ARG A 96 -12.25 9.61 5.72
CA ARG A 96 -12.45 10.31 4.45
C ARG A 96 -11.34 11.33 4.17
N GLU A 97 -11.02 12.15 5.17
CA GLU A 97 -10.01 13.20 5.07
C GLU A 97 -8.61 12.59 4.83
N ARG A 98 -8.29 11.46 5.47
CA ARG A 98 -7.05 10.71 5.18
C ARG A 98 -6.92 10.32 3.71
N VAL A 99 -8.01 9.87 3.10
CA VAL A 99 -8.02 9.49 1.68
C VAL A 99 -7.87 10.72 0.79
N GLU A 100 -8.54 11.82 1.10
CA GLU A 100 -8.42 13.08 0.36
C GLU A 100 -6.98 13.61 0.41
N VAL A 101 -6.39 13.73 1.60
CA VAL A 101 -4.99 14.16 1.77
C VAL A 101 -4.01 13.20 1.09
N LEU A 102 -4.23 11.88 1.18
CA LEU A 102 -3.40 10.90 0.49
C LEU A 102 -3.47 11.10 -1.03
N LEU A 103 -4.66 11.29 -1.61
CA LEU A 103 -4.80 11.46 -3.06
C LEU A 103 -4.16 12.77 -3.53
N GLU A 104 -4.31 13.84 -2.76
CA GLU A 104 -3.64 15.12 -3.03
C GLU A 104 -2.12 14.94 -3.01
N LEU A 105 -1.55 14.38 -1.96
CA LEU A 105 -0.10 14.15 -1.88
C LEU A 105 0.39 13.18 -2.96
N HIS A 106 -0.33 12.09 -3.19
CA HIS A 106 0.07 11.10 -4.18
C HIS A 106 0.05 11.69 -5.60
N GLY A 107 -1.00 12.43 -5.95
CA GLY A 107 -1.16 13.09 -7.26
C GLY A 107 -0.25 14.30 -7.47
N ASN A 108 0.05 15.05 -6.40
CA ASN A 108 0.69 16.37 -6.50
C ASN A 108 2.12 16.45 -5.95
N ALA A 109 2.62 15.46 -5.18
CA ALA A 109 3.95 15.56 -4.55
C ALA A 109 5.14 15.54 -5.53
N LEU A 110 4.92 15.29 -6.82
CA LEU A 110 5.94 15.40 -7.87
C LEU A 110 5.80 16.67 -8.72
N LEU A 111 4.91 17.59 -8.32
CA LEU A 111 4.80 18.87 -9.00
C LEU A 111 6.04 19.70 -8.70
N ARG A 112 6.60 20.28 -9.76
CA ARG A 112 7.62 21.32 -9.62
C ARG A 112 6.97 22.51 -8.90
N GLU A 113 7.76 23.26 -8.13
CA GLU A 113 7.30 24.46 -7.42
C GLU A 113 6.49 25.40 -8.34
N ARG A 114 7.02 25.66 -9.55
CA ARG A 114 6.32 26.46 -10.58
C ARG A 114 4.98 25.88 -11.04
N THR A 115 4.79 24.57 -10.96
CA THR A 115 3.52 23.91 -11.34
C THR A 115 2.54 23.89 -10.17
N ALA A 116 3.03 23.95 -8.92
CA ALA A 116 2.18 24.04 -7.74
C ALA A 116 1.32 25.31 -7.72
N ASP A 117 1.81 26.42 -8.29
CA ASP A 117 1.08 27.70 -8.38
C ASP A 117 -0.22 27.65 -9.22
N TYR A 118 -0.44 26.57 -9.98
CA TYR A 118 -1.62 26.40 -10.85
C TYR A 118 -2.74 25.57 -10.23
N LEU A 119 -2.54 25.05 -9.01
CA LEU A 119 -3.55 24.34 -8.20
C LEU A 119 -4.12 25.27 -7.13
#